data_AF-A0A5X4GSD6-F1
#
_entry.id   AF-A0A5X4GSD6-F1
#
_cell.length_a   1.000
_cell.length_b   1.000
_cell.length_c   1.000
_cell.angle_alpha   90.00
_cell.angle_beta   90.00
_cell.angle_gamma   90.00
#
_symmetry.space_group_name_H-M   'P 1'
#
loop_
_entity.id
_entity.type
_entity.pdbx_description
1 polymer ?
#
loop_
_entity_poly.entity_id
_entity_poly.type
_entity_poly.pdbx_seq_one_letter_code
_entity_poly.pdbx_strand_id
1 'polypeptide(L)'
;RYKTIAKETAGILKGEYGHTPVPVNAALQARVLEGGAPVTCRPADLLKPELAELEADVRRQAQEKGITLAGNAIDDVLTVALFPQIGLKFLENRNNPAAFEPLPQAEAAQPVAKA
;
A
#
# COMPACT_ATOMS: atom_id res chain seq x y z
N ARG A 1 11.92 17.63 23.06
CA ARG A 1 11.83 16.45 22.16
C ARG A 1 10.34 16.16 21.90
N TYR A 2 9.97 15.56 20.75
CA TYR A 2 8.58 15.26 20.37
C TYR A 2 7.64 16.48 20.28
N LYS A 3 8.17 17.64 19.83
CA LYS A 3 7.34 18.84 19.57
C LYS A 3 6.23 18.48 18.56
N THR A 4 6.63 17.84 17.47
CA THR A 4 5.74 17.21 16.48
C THR A 4 5.86 15.69 16.60
N ILE A 5 4.75 14.99 16.53
CA ILE A 5 4.69 13.52 16.48
C ILE A 5 4.29 13.15 15.05
N ALA A 6 5.08 12.31 14.38
CA ALA A 6 4.76 11.85 13.03
C ALA A 6 3.51 10.94 13.06
N LYS A 7 2.81 10.84 11.92
CA LYS A 7 1.59 10.05 11.80
C LYS A 7 1.84 8.58 12.17
N GLU A 8 2.96 8.03 11.72
CA GLU A 8 3.37 6.65 11.93
C GLU A 8 3.66 6.39 13.42
N THR A 9 4.40 7.30 14.08
CA THR A 9 4.62 7.22 15.53
C THR A 9 3.33 7.30 16.32
N ALA A 10 2.40 8.17 15.90
CA ALA A 10 1.09 8.29 16.52
C ALA A 10 0.29 6.99 16.37
N GLY A 11 0.29 6.36 15.19
CA GLY A 11 -0.41 5.09 14.98
C GLY A 11 0.14 3.95 15.85
N ILE A 12 1.46 3.88 16.07
CA ILE A 12 2.06 2.92 17.02
C ILE A 12 1.52 3.18 18.43
N LEU A 13 1.53 4.44 18.88
CA LEU A 13 1.03 4.82 20.20
C LEU A 13 -0.48 4.55 20.37
N LYS A 14 -1.26 4.66 19.29
CA LYS A 14 -2.69 4.34 19.25
C LYS A 14 -2.98 2.84 19.17
N GLY A 15 -1.99 1.99 18.90
CA GLY A 15 -2.17 0.55 18.71
C GLY A 15 -2.64 0.14 17.30
N GLU A 16 -2.65 1.06 16.33
CA GLU A 16 -3.12 0.82 14.96
C GLU A 16 -2.26 -0.22 14.20
N TYR A 17 -1.02 -0.43 14.65
CA TYR A 17 -0.09 -1.43 14.11
C TYR A 17 -0.02 -2.70 14.97
N GLY A 18 -0.85 -2.82 16.00
CA GLY A 18 -0.83 -3.92 16.97
C GLY A 18 -0.02 -3.62 18.23
N HIS A 19 0.34 -4.67 18.95
CA HIS A 19 0.96 -4.57 20.27
C HIS A 19 2.48 -4.42 20.20
N THR A 20 3.03 -3.46 20.93
CA THR A 20 4.48 -3.31 21.11
C THR A 20 5.02 -4.33 22.12
N PRO A 21 6.30 -4.74 22.05
CA PRO A 21 6.86 -5.73 22.99
C PRO A 21 6.80 -5.30 24.48
N VAL A 22 6.78 -3.99 24.72
CA VAL A 22 6.65 -3.37 26.05
C VAL A 22 5.65 -2.22 25.98
N PRO A 23 5.08 -1.78 27.12
CA PRO A 23 4.19 -0.63 27.15
C PRO A 23 4.85 0.63 26.57
N VAL A 24 4.09 1.37 25.78
CA VAL A 24 4.52 2.67 25.26
C VAL A 24 4.52 3.73 26.36
N ASN A 25 5.14 4.88 26.10
CA ASN A 25 5.12 5.99 27.04
C ASN A 25 3.69 6.55 27.21
N ALA A 26 3.15 6.45 28.43
CA ALA A 26 1.77 6.82 28.73
C ALA A 26 1.43 8.29 28.44
N ALA A 27 2.34 9.23 28.68
CA ALA A 27 2.09 10.64 28.43
C ALA A 27 2.02 10.95 26.91
N LEU A 28 2.88 10.32 26.11
CA LEU A 28 2.84 10.44 24.66
C LEU A 28 1.61 9.75 24.06
N GLN A 29 1.24 8.58 24.59
CA GLN A 29 0.03 7.87 24.19
C GLN A 29 -1.23 8.68 24.48
N ALA A 30 -1.39 9.19 25.70
CA ALA A 30 -2.53 10.05 26.06
C ALA A 30 -2.63 11.30 25.16
N ARG A 31 -1.47 11.90 24.80
CA ARG A 31 -1.43 13.05 23.89
C ARG A 31 -1.95 12.73 22.49
N VAL A 32 -1.65 11.55 21.93
CA VAL A 32 -2.13 11.19 20.58
C VAL A 32 -3.54 10.60 20.57
N LEU A 33 -4.02 10.11 21.71
CA LEU A 33 -5.36 9.56 21.86
C LEU A 33 -6.44 10.64 21.99
N GLU A 34 -6.08 11.84 22.47
CA GLU A 34 -7.00 12.99 22.59
C GLU A 34 -8.30 12.65 23.34
N GLY A 35 -8.20 11.83 24.39
CA GLY A 35 -9.34 11.36 25.19
C GLY A 35 -9.97 10.05 24.73
N GLY A 36 -9.52 9.49 23.60
CA GLY A 36 -9.91 8.16 23.13
C GLY A 36 -9.20 7.00 23.84
N ALA A 37 -9.59 5.78 23.48
CA ALA A 37 -8.95 4.55 23.93
C ALA A 37 -8.00 3.99 22.85
N PRO A 38 -6.87 3.36 23.24
CA PRO A 38 -6.00 2.70 22.29
C PRO A 38 -6.65 1.43 21.72
N VAL A 39 -6.28 1.06 20.51
CA VAL A 39 -6.60 -0.24 19.91
C VAL A 39 -5.82 -1.33 20.64
N THR A 40 -6.53 -2.31 21.19
CA THR A 40 -5.94 -3.43 21.96
C THR A 40 -6.22 -4.80 21.35
N CYS A 41 -7.09 -4.89 20.35
CA CYS A 41 -7.35 -6.11 19.57
C CYS A 41 -6.41 -6.21 18.35
N ARG A 42 -6.58 -7.26 17.53
CA ARG A 42 -5.93 -7.34 16.22
C ARG A 42 -6.55 -6.27 15.31
N PRO A 43 -5.77 -5.33 14.73
CA PRO A 43 -6.33 -4.21 13.97
C PRO A 43 -7.29 -4.61 12.84
N ALA A 44 -7.03 -5.76 12.19
CA ALA A 44 -7.89 -6.29 11.13
C ALA A 44 -9.33 -6.63 11.59
N ASP A 45 -9.56 -6.82 12.90
CA ASP A 45 -10.90 -7.09 13.44
C ASP A 45 -11.81 -5.85 13.40
N LEU A 46 -11.22 -4.66 13.20
CA LEU A 46 -11.94 -3.39 13.04
C LEU A 46 -12.23 -3.06 11.58
N LEU A 47 -11.66 -3.82 10.63
CA LEU A 47 -11.84 -3.60 9.19
C LEU A 47 -13.09 -4.34 8.71
N LYS A 48 -13.84 -3.70 7.81
CA LYS A 48 -14.96 -4.34 7.13
C LYS A 48 -14.45 -5.12 5.90
N PRO A 49 -15.13 -6.21 5.49
CA PRO A 49 -14.84 -6.84 4.22
C PRO A 49 -15.03 -5.86 3.05
N GLU A 50 -14.01 -5.70 2.21
CA GLU A 50 -13.96 -4.66 1.16
C GLU A 50 -13.96 -5.22 -0.27
N LEU A 51 -13.82 -6.53 -0.45
CA LEU A 51 -13.59 -7.13 -1.77
C LEU A 51 -14.68 -6.81 -2.79
N ALA A 52 -15.96 -6.93 -2.39
CA ALA A 52 -17.08 -6.68 -3.30
C ALA A 52 -17.16 -5.21 -3.76
N GLU A 53 -16.80 -4.27 -2.88
CA GLU A 53 -16.76 -2.84 -3.18
C GLU A 53 -15.60 -2.55 -4.15
N LEU A 54 -14.41 -3.09 -3.86
CA LEU A 54 -13.23 -2.95 -4.71
C LEU A 54 -13.45 -3.54 -6.12
N GLU A 55 -14.09 -4.71 -6.22
CA GLU A 55 -14.44 -5.30 -7.51
C GLU A 55 -15.36 -4.40 -8.33
N ALA A 56 -16.39 -3.83 -7.70
CA ALA A 56 -17.33 -2.92 -8.37
C ALA A 56 -16.62 -1.64 -8.84
N ASP A 57 -15.79 -1.05 -7.99
CA ASP A 57 -15.07 0.17 -8.31
C ASP A 57 -14.03 -0.01 -9.42
N VAL A 58 -13.25 -1.09 -9.38
CA VAL A 58 -12.25 -1.38 -10.41
C VAL A 58 -12.92 -1.64 -11.75
N ARG A 59 -14.04 -2.37 -11.78
CA ARG A 59 -14.82 -2.59 -13.01
C ARG A 59 -15.37 -1.27 -13.57
N ARG A 60 -15.91 -0.41 -12.71
CA ARG A 60 -16.42 0.91 -13.10
C ARG A 60 -15.30 1.78 -13.68
N GLN A 61 -14.16 1.89 -12.97
CA GLN A 61 -13.01 2.66 -13.43
C GLN A 61 -12.45 2.12 -14.76
N ALA A 62 -12.41 0.79 -14.92
CA ALA A 62 -11.96 0.18 -16.15
C ALA A 62 -12.88 0.51 -17.34
N GLN A 63 -14.21 0.49 -17.14
CA GLN A 63 -15.18 0.91 -18.15
C GLN A 63 -15.04 2.39 -18.51
N GLU A 64 -14.97 3.27 -17.51
CA GLU A 64 -14.83 4.72 -17.71
C GLU A 64 -13.55 5.09 -18.48
N LYS A 65 -12.46 4.34 -18.26
CA LYS A 65 -11.14 4.61 -18.83
C LYS A 65 -10.76 3.73 -20.03
N GLY A 66 -11.64 2.82 -20.44
CA GLY A 66 -11.37 1.89 -21.55
C GLY A 66 -10.25 0.88 -21.25
N ILE A 67 -10.02 0.55 -19.97
CA ILE A 67 -9.00 -0.41 -19.55
C ILE A 67 -9.52 -1.83 -19.76
N THR A 68 -8.73 -2.65 -20.46
CA THR A 68 -9.00 -4.09 -20.57
C THR A 68 -8.43 -4.81 -19.36
N LEU A 69 -9.32 -5.32 -18.51
CA LEU A 69 -8.93 -6.15 -17.37
C LEU A 69 -8.42 -7.53 -17.84
N ALA A 70 -7.62 -8.18 -17.01
CA ALA A 70 -7.13 -9.54 -17.24
C ALA A 70 -8.30 -10.54 -17.30
N GLY A 71 -8.05 -11.70 -17.92
CA GLY A 71 -9.05 -12.78 -17.97
C GLY A 71 -9.54 -13.21 -16.58
N ASN A 72 -8.65 -13.16 -15.59
CA ASN A 72 -8.99 -13.27 -14.17
C ASN A 72 -9.00 -11.88 -13.51
N ALA A 73 -10.11 -11.16 -13.64
CA ALA A 73 -10.20 -9.76 -13.20
C ALA A 73 -9.88 -9.52 -11.71
N ILE A 74 -9.97 -10.55 -10.87
CA ILE A 74 -9.62 -10.47 -9.44
C ILE A 74 -8.14 -10.07 -9.24
N ASP A 75 -7.24 -10.47 -10.13
CA ASP A 75 -5.81 -10.14 -10.00
C ASP A 75 -5.57 -8.63 -10.21
N ASP A 76 -6.36 -8.01 -11.08
CA ASP A 76 -6.34 -6.57 -11.30
C ASP A 76 -6.98 -5.82 -10.13
N VAL A 77 -8.05 -6.37 -9.57
CA VAL A 77 -8.69 -5.85 -8.35
C VAL A 77 -7.72 -5.85 -7.19
N LEU A 78 -7.00 -6.95 -6.96
CA LEU A 78 -5.97 -7.05 -5.92
C LEU A 78 -4.80 -6.10 -6.18
N THR A 79 -4.39 -5.91 -7.44
CA THR A 79 -3.34 -4.94 -7.82
C THR A 79 -3.75 -3.52 -7.43
N VAL A 80 -4.98 -3.12 -7.75
CA VAL A 80 -5.50 -1.79 -7.39
C VAL A 80 -5.77 -1.69 -5.89
N ALA A 81 -6.21 -2.74 -5.21
CA ALA A 81 -6.40 -2.74 -3.76
C ALA A 81 -5.09 -2.46 -3.01
N LEU A 82 -4.01 -3.12 -3.43
CA LEU A 82 -2.68 -2.94 -2.83
C LEU A 82 -2.05 -1.59 -3.22
N PHE A 83 -2.31 -1.11 -4.43
CA PHE A 83 -1.74 0.13 -4.96
C PHE A 83 -2.79 0.94 -5.74
N PRO A 84 -3.68 1.70 -5.10
CA PRO A 84 -4.85 2.30 -5.78
C PRO A 84 -4.50 3.17 -6.99
N GLN A 85 -3.61 4.14 -6.80
CA GLN A 85 -3.23 5.07 -7.86
C GLN A 85 -2.24 4.45 -8.85
N ILE A 86 -1.22 3.76 -8.34
CA ILE A 86 -0.14 3.18 -9.15
C ILE A 86 -0.64 1.96 -9.93
N GLY A 87 -1.40 1.08 -9.29
CA GLY A 87 -2.04 -0.07 -9.90
C GLY A 87 -2.97 0.35 -11.04
N LEU A 88 -3.84 1.34 -10.82
CA LEU A 88 -4.70 1.85 -11.90
C LEU A 88 -3.88 2.42 -13.07
N LYS A 89 -2.87 3.24 -12.79
CA LYS A 89 -1.97 3.79 -13.82
C LYS A 89 -1.21 2.69 -14.57
N PHE A 90 -0.83 1.62 -13.87
CA PHE A 90 -0.24 0.43 -14.47
C PHE A 90 -1.23 -0.26 -15.40
N LEU A 91 -2.48 -0.47 -14.99
CA LEU A 91 -3.51 -1.09 -15.81
C LEU A 91 -3.80 -0.30 -17.09
N GLU A 92 -3.88 1.04 -16.99
CA GLU A 92 -4.02 1.94 -18.14
C GLU A 92 -2.88 1.78 -19.16
N ASN A 93 -1.69 1.41 -18.70
CA ASN A 93 -0.48 1.33 -19.52
C ASN A 93 0.01 -0.10 -19.76
N ARG A 94 -0.71 -1.14 -19.31
CA ARG A 94 -0.24 -2.53 -19.28
C ARG A 94 0.41 -3.02 -20.58
N ASN A 95 -0.13 -2.61 -21.71
CA ASN A 95 0.36 -3.00 -23.04
C ASN A 95 1.07 -1.84 -23.78
N ASN A 96 1.58 -0.85 -23.05
CA ASN A 96 2.26 0.32 -23.58
C ASN A 96 3.75 0.30 -23.16
N PRO A 97 4.66 -0.22 -24.00
CA PRO A 97 6.09 -0.25 -23.70
C PRO A 97 6.70 1.13 -23.45
N ALA A 98 6.15 2.20 -24.02
CA ALA A 98 6.67 3.55 -23.84
C ALA A 98 6.37 4.15 -22.45
N ALA A 99 5.46 3.52 -21.69
CA ALA A 99 5.15 3.94 -20.31
C ALA A 99 6.08 3.32 -19.26
N PHE A 100 6.95 2.39 -19.67
CA PHE A 100 7.84 1.66 -18.78
C PHE A 100 9.30 1.83 -19.19
N GLU A 101 10.20 1.57 -18.24
CA GLU A 101 11.63 1.52 -18.52
C GLU A 101 11.94 0.36 -19.47
N PRO A 102 12.94 0.50 -20.36
CA PRO A 102 13.38 -0.60 -21.20
C PRO A 102 13.88 -1.75 -20.33
N LEU A 103 13.71 -2.99 -20.82
CA LEU A 103 14.23 -4.16 -20.12
C LEU A 103 15.73 -3.98 -19.83
N PRO A 104 16.19 -4.34 -18.62
CA PRO A 104 17.61 -4.33 -18.31
C PRO A 104 18.39 -5.07 -19.40
N GLN A 105 19.28 -4.37 -20.08
CA GLN A 105 20.22 -5.01 -20.98
C GLN A 105 21.27 -5.68 -20.11
N ALA A 106 21.46 -6.99 -20.26
CA ALA A 106 22.60 -7.65 -19.64
C ALA A 106 23.87 -6.94 -20.16
N GLU A 107 24.58 -6.24 -19.29
CA GLU A 107 25.88 -5.67 -19.61
C GLU A 107 26.74 -6.82 -20.15
N ALA A 108 27.15 -6.72 -21.43
CA ALA A 108 28.12 -7.65 -21.98
C ALA A 108 29.35 -7.55 -21.08
N ALA A 109 29.65 -8.64 -20.36
CA ALA A 109 30.77 -8.71 -19.43
C ALA A 109 32.04 -8.25 -20.15
N GLN A 110 32.52 -7.05 -19.84
CA GLN A 110 33.78 -6.57 -20.37
C GLN A 110 34.88 -7.46 -19.79
N PRO A 111 35.74 -8.07 -20.62
CA PRO A 111 36.80 -8.93 -20.12
C PRO A 111 37.74 -8.09 -19.24
N VAL A 112 37.84 -8.49 -17.97
CA VAL A 112 38.78 -7.89 -17.02
C VAL A 112 40.19 -8.11 -17.55
N ALA A 113 40.90 -7.04 -17.88
CA ALA A 113 42.31 -7.10 -18.26
C ALA A 113 43.10 -7.67 -17.07
N LYS A 114 43.76 -8.82 -17.28
CA LYS A 114 44.65 -9.42 -16.28
C LYS A 114 45.85 -8.50 -16.05
N ALA A 115 46.11 -8.18 -14.78
CA ALA A 115 47.36 -7.57 -14.32
C ALA A 115 48.50 -8.59 -14.33
#